data_AF-A0AA46ACM7-F1
#
_entry.id   AF-A0AA46ACM7-F1
#
_cell.length_a   1.000
_cell.length_b   1.000
_cell.length_c   1.000
_cell.angle_alpha   90.00
_cell.angle_beta   90.00
_cell.angle_gamma   90.00
#
_symmetry.space_group_name_H-M   'P 1'
#
loop_
_entity.id
_entity.type
_entity.pdbx_description
1 polymer ?
#
loop_
_entity_poly.entity_id
_entity_poly.type
_entity_poly.pdbx_seq_one_letter_code
_entity_poly.pdbx_strand_id
1 'polypeptide(L)'
;MYNVPKSEPVILYREIVALFVIFIIILYLLYPADKILELVQKEESNIDLTITYLEKIQKTNPADISIWERLLELYIRKGDYNKANDLIEKMGNYPKEDISSKAVLLRFILNKNLYYATNNQKYRLILSNMAENLLEGFKDDKIRLAELYKDYLSLAMPDKALFFAKELAILYLKEKDFKNAKIWLENVYKQALATSNFDEALKALKALISIEPTNITYYENLAKIYIAKKEYKEASNIYLQLAEKDITKRKIYIIKAIKTLQSGNMLSDAAELAKRNEKLLIHNKADFEFLMKLYIATGKLEYAKELAIMYGKSVGALK
;
A
#
# COMPACT_ATOMS: atom_id res chain seq x y z
N MET A 1 -50.00 -49.24 72.47
CA MET A 1 -48.77 -48.42 72.39
C MET A 1 -48.10 -48.73 71.06
N TYR A 2 -48.10 -47.80 70.11
CA TYR A 2 -47.20 -47.85 68.96
C TYR A 2 -46.39 -46.55 68.99
N ASN A 3 -45.14 -46.65 69.47
CA ASN A 3 -44.16 -45.58 69.42
C ASN A 3 -43.63 -45.54 67.98
N VAL A 4 -44.06 -44.56 67.19
CA VAL A 4 -43.45 -44.28 65.89
C VAL A 4 -42.14 -43.52 66.17
N PRO A 5 -40.96 -44.07 65.82
CA PRO A 5 -39.71 -43.35 66.01
C PRO A 5 -39.73 -42.09 65.14
N LYS A 6 -39.42 -40.94 65.74
CA LYS A 6 -39.18 -39.70 65.00
C LYS A 6 -38.04 -39.97 64.01
N SER A 7 -38.34 -39.96 62.72
CA SER A 7 -37.32 -39.98 61.68
C SER A 7 -36.45 -38.73 61.85
N GLU A 8 -35.21 -38.92 62.29
CA GLU A 8 -34.22 -37.84 62.29
C GLU A 8 -34.11 -37.29 60.86
N PRO A 9 -34.05 -35.95 60.68
CA PRO A 9 -33.87 -35.38 59.35
C PRO A 9 -32.55 -35.90 58.78
N VAL A 10 -32.65 -36.62 57.65
CA VAL A 10 -31.55 -37.35 57.01
C VAL A 10 -30.42 -36.42 56.51
N ILE A 11 -30.62 -35.10 56.55
CA ILE A 11 -29.58 -34.09 56.33
C ILE A 11 -29.81 -32.92 57.29
N LEU A 12 -28.86 -32.62 58.18
CA LEU A 12 -28.90 -31.42 59.01
C LEU A 12 -28.58 -30.19 58.15
N TYR A 13 -29.24 -29.06 58.40
CA TYR A 13 -29.00 -27.78 57.70
C TYR A 13 -27.50 -27.40 57.61
N ARG A 14 -26.70 -27.75 58.61
CA ARG A 14 -25.25 -27.53 58.65
C ARG A 14 -24.49 -28.30 57.55
N GLU A 15 -24.95 -29.50 57.20
CA GLU A 15 -24.35 -30.34 56.16
C GLU A 15 -24.64 -29.78 54.76
N ILE A 16 -25.84 -29.23 54.53
CA ILE A 16 -26.18 -28.52 53.28
C ILE A 16 -25.30 -27.28 53.11
N VAL A 17 -25.11 -26.49 54.17
CA VAL A 17 -24.24 -25.32 54.15
C VAL A 17 -22.78 -25.74 53.91
N ALA A 18 -22.30 -26.79 54.56
CA ALA A 18 -20.94 -27.30 54.35
C ALA A 18 -20.72 -27.78 52.91
N LEU A 19 -21.67 -28.51 52.32
CA LEU A 19 -21.63 -28.93 50.91
C LEU A 19 -21.62 -27.73 49.97
N PHE A 20 -22.42 -26.70 50.27
CA PHE A 20 -22.45 -25.47 49.47
C PHE A 20 -21.13 -24.70 49.54
N VAL A 21 -20.50 -24.60 50.71
CA VAL A 21 -19.18 -23.98 50.89
C VAL A 21 -18.10 -24.77 50.16
N ILE A 22 -18.08 -26.10 50.29
CA ILE A 22 -17.15 -26.97 49.56
C ILE A 22 -17.35 -26.79 48.05
N PHE A 23 -18.60 -26.72 47.59
CA PHE A 23 -18.91 -26.48 46.19
C PHE A 23 -18.39 -25.12 45.69
N ILE A 24 -18.55 -24.04 46.47
CA ILE A 24 -17.98 -22.73 46.15
C ILE A 24 -16.45 -22.80 46.09
N ILE A 25 -15.80 -23.48 47.04
CA ILE A 25 -14.34 -23.65 47.06
C ILE A 25 -13.89 -24.43 45.83
N ILE A 26 -14.59 -25.52 45.46
CA ILE A 26 -14.30 -26.31 44.27
C ILE A 26 -14.45 -25.43 43.02
N LEU A 27 -15.53 -24.64 42.91
CA LEU A 27 -15.72 -23.72 41.78
C LEU A 27 -14.60 -22.68 41.70
N TYR A 28 -14.22 -22.09 42.84
CA TYR A 28 -13.12 -21.12 42.90
C TYR A 28 -11.77 -21.72 42.47
N LEU A 29 -11.50 -22.98 42.84
CA LEU A 29 -10.28 -23.70 42.45
C LEU A 29 -10.29 -24.13 40.96
N LEU A 30 -11.44 -24.57 40.43
CA LEU A 30 -11.54 -25.03 39.04
C LEU A 30 -11.59 -23.88 38.02
N TYR A 31 -12.13 -22.73 38.45
CA TYR A 31 -12.34 -21.53 37.65
C TYR A 31 -11.77 -20.30 38.34
N PRO A 32 -10.42 -20.19 38.43
CA PRO A 32 -9.78 -18.98 38.93
C PRO A 32 -10.15 -17.78 38.05
N ALA A 33 -10.14 -16.58 38.62
CA ALA A 33 -10.60 -15.35 37.97
C ALA A 33 -9.93 -15.12 36.60
N ASP A 34 -8.63 -15.38 36.51
CA ASP A 34 -7.85 -15.20 35.26
C ASP A 34 -8.32 -16.14 34.14
N LYS A 35 -8.69 -17.37 34.50
CA LYS A 35 -9.21 -18.37 33.54
C LYS A 35 -10.61 -17.99 33.06
N ILE A 36 -11.46 -17.45 33.94
CA ILE A 36 -12.77 -16.94 33.53
C ILE A 36 -12.59 -15.74 32.61
N LEU A 37 -11.68 -14.82 32.93
CA LEU A 37 -11.37 -13.69 32.08
C LEU A 37 -10.92 -14.15 30.69
N GLU A 38 -10.00 -15.13 30.62
CA GLU A 38 -9.53 -15.70 29.36
C GLU A 38 -10.67 -16.33 28.54
N LEU A 39 -11.55 -17.09 29.19
CA LEU A 39 -12.71 -17.71 28.54
C LEU A 39 -13.66 -16.65 27.98
N VAL A 40 -13.97 -15.61 28.75
CA VAL A 40 -14.88 -14.55 28.30
C VAL A 40 -14.23 -13.69 27.22
N GLN A 41 -12.92 -13.45 27.27
CA GLN A 41 -12.21 -12.79 26.18
C GLN A 41 -12.18 -13.62 24.89
N LYS A 42 -12.31 -14.95 24.97
CA LYS A 42 -12.37 -15.84 23.80
C LYS A 42 -13.79 -16.14 23.32
N GLU A 43 -14.81 -15.72 24.06
CA GLU A 43 -16.21 -15.95 23.70
C GLU A 43 -16.60 -15.06 22.52
N GLU A 44 -17.07 -15.70 21.45
CA GLU A 44 -17.33 -15.06 20.16
C GLU A 44 -18.82 -15.04 19.79
N SER A 45 -19.65 -15.86 20.45
CA SER A 45 -21.04 -16.09 20.05
C SER A 45 -22.01 -15.09 20.69
N ASN A 46 -21.90 -14.87 22.00
CA ASN A 46 -22.78 -13.96 22.73
C ASN A 46 -22.10 -12.62 23.04
N ILE A 47 -22.07 -11.74 22.04
CA ILE A 47 -21.41 -10.42 22.13
C ILE A 47 -21.98 -9.57 23.27
N ASP A 48 -23.31 -9.54 23.43
CA ASP A 48 -23.96 -8.69 24.45
C ASP A 48 -23.64 -9.12 25.88
N LEU A 49 -23.67 -10.43 26.14
CA LEU A 49 -23.30 -10.98 27.44
C LEU A 49 -21.81 -10.75 27.72
N THR A 50 -20.97 -10.96 26.72
CA THR A 50 -19.51 -10.75 26.82
C THR A 50 -19.19 -9.31 27.14
N ILE A 51 -19.81 -8.34 26.44
CA ILE A 51 -19.70 -6.91 26.75
C ILE A 51 -20.13 -6.65 28.20
N THR A 52 -21.29 -7.15 28.62
CA THR A 52 -21.81 -6.93 29.98
C THR A 52 -20.84 -7.44 31.06
N TYR A 53 -20.22 -8.59 30.82
CA TYR A 53 -19.23 -9.15 31.74
C TYR A 53 -17.94 -8.34 31.77
N LEU A 54 -17.39 -8.01 30.59
CA LEU A 54 -16.16 -7.23 30.48
C LEU A 54 -16.32 -5.80 31.01
N GLU A 55 -17.48 -5.15 30.84
CA GLU A 55 -17.79 -3.85 31.45
C GLU A 55 -17.73 -3.93 32.99
N LYS A 56 -18.19 -5.03 33.59
CA LYS A 56 -18.12 -5.22 35.05
C LYS A 56 -16.68 -5.40 35.51
N ILE A 57 -15.88 -6.18 34.79
CA ILE A 57 -14.46 -6.38 35.14
C ILE A 57 -13.68 -5.09 34.96
N GLN A 58 -13.89 -4.36 33.86
CA GLN A 58 -13.23 -3.08 33.58
C GLN A 58 -13.44 -2.08 34.72
N LYS A 59 -14.62 -2.05 35.35
CA LYS A 59 -14.87 -1.19 36.52
C LYS A 59 -14.03 -1.57 37.74
N THR A 60 -13.80 -2.87 37.95
CA THR A 60 -13.00 -3.36 39.08
C THR A 60 -11.50 -3.37 38.81
N ASN A 61 -11.10 -3.41 37.53
CA ASN A 61 -9.71 -3.43 37.08
C ASN A 61 -9.53 -2.49 35.88
N PRO A 62 -9.53 -1.15 36.09
CA PRO A 62 -9.49 -0.20 35.00
C PRO A 62 -8.13 -0.12 34.29
N ALA A 63 -7.04 -0.56 34.93
CA ALA A 63 -5.69 -0.45 34.38
C ALA A 63 -5.37 -1.49 33.28
N ASP A 64 -6.17 -2.55 33.16
CA ASP A 64 -5.94 -3.61 32.19
C ASP A 64 -6.43 -3.22 30.79
N ILE A 65 -5.50 -2.77 29.95
CA ILE A 65 -5.74 -2.33 28.57
C ILE A 65 -6.30 -3.44 27.68
N SER A 66 -6.01 -4.71 27.96
CA SER A 66 -6.53 -5.83 27.16
C SER A 66 -8.06 -5.90 27.20
N ILE A 67 -8.66 -5.52 28.34
CA ILE A 67 -10.12 -5.46 28.52
C ILE A 67 -10.70 -4.31 27.70
N TRP A 68 -10.06 -3.15 27.71
CA TRP A 68 -10.47 -2.00 26.90
C TRP A 68 -10.42 -2.33 25.41
N GLU A 69 -9.36 -2.99 24.95
CA GLU A 69 -9.23 -3.44 23.56
C GLU A 69 -10.32 -4.43 23.17
N ARG A 70 -10.59 -5.43 24.02
CA ARG A 70 -11.64 -6.41 23.75
C ARG A 70 -13.01 -5.75 23.72
N LEU A 71 -13.32 -4.86 24.66
CA LEU A 71 -14.58 -4.11 24.64
C LEU A 71 -14.70 -3.24 23.38
N LEU A 72 -13.62 -2.53 23.01
CA LEU A 72 -13.58 -1.72 21.79
C LEU A 72 -13.86 -2.55 20.54
N GLU A 73 -13.21 -3.70 20.41
CA GLU A 73 -13.43 -4.66 19.32
C GLU A 73 -14.89 -5.12 19.25
N LEU A 74 -15.48 -5.48 20.38
CA LEU A 74 -16.87 -5.95 20.45
C LEU A 74 -17.88 -4.86 20.12
N TYR A 75 -17.69 -3.63 20.60
CA TYR A 75 -18.59 -2.52 20.23
C TYR A 75 -18.47 -2.15 18.76
N ILE A 76 -17.26 -2.17 18.18
CA ILE A 76 -17.07 -1.97 16.74
C ILE A 76 -17.83 -3.03 15.95
N ARG A 77 -17.71 -4.31 16.32
CA ARG A 77 -18.42 -5.43 15.67
C ARG A 77 -19.94 -5.35 15.80
N LYS A 78 -20.41 -4.90 16.97
CA LYS A 78 -21.83 -4.66 17.23
C LYS A 78 -22.38 -3.45 16.46
N GLY A 79 -21.51 -2.55 15.99
CA GLY A 79 -21.88 -1.30 15.33
C GLY A 79 -22.22 -0.17 16.32
N ASP A 80 -21.97 -0.34 17.61
CA ASP A 80 -22.19 0.69 18.64
C ASP A 80 -20.99 1.64 18.68
N TYR A 81 -20.90 2.48 17.64
CA TYR A 81 -19.75 3.38 17.44
C TYR A 81 -19.66 4.50 18.48
N ASN A 82 -20.77 4.85 19.13
CA ASN A 82 -20.77 5.85 20.21
C ASN A 82 -20.01 5.31 21.41
N LYS A 83 -20.38 4.11 21.90
CA LYS A 83 -19.65 3.47 23.00
C LYS A 83 -18.20 3.17 22.64
N ALA A 84 -17.95 2.71 21.40
CA ALA A 84 -16.58 2.50 20.91
C ALA A 84 -15.75 3.79 20.95
N ASN A 85 -16.33 4.92 20.53
CA ASN A 85 -15.63 6.21 20.57
C ASN A 85 -15.34 6.68 22.00
N ASP A 86 -16.32 6.53 22.91
CA ASP A 86 -16.13 6.84 24.33
C ASP A 86 -15.00 6.02 24.96
N LEU A 87 -14.85 4.74 24.59
CA LEU A 87 -13.73 3.92 25.05
C LEU A 87 -12.39 4.46 24.54
N ILE A 88 -12.30 4.86 23.27
CA ILE A 88 -11.05 5.41 22.71
C ILE A 88 -10.66 6.70 23.42
N GLU A 89 -11.61 7.58 23.73
CA GLU A 89 -11.34 8.81 24.48
C GLU A 89 -10.81 8.51 25.88
N LYS A 90 -11.38 7.49 26.55
CA LYS A 90 -10.89 7.02 27.85
C LYS A 90 -9.50 6.38 27.76
N MET A 91 -9.27 5.56 26.74
CA MET A 91 -7.96 4.95 26.46
C MET A 91 -6.89 6.01 26.15
N GLY A 92 -7.27 7.15 25.57
CA GLY A 92 -6.35 8.26 25.28
C GLY A 92 -5.72 8.93 26.52
N ASN A 93 -6.21 8.62 27.72
CA ASN A 93 -5.61 9.11 28.98
C ASN A 93 -4.45 8.23 29.47
N TYR A 94 -4.22 7.08 28.85
CA TYR A 94 -3.08 6.20 29.18
C TYR A 94 -1.84 6.64 28.40
N PRO A 95 -0.62 6.41 28.95
CA PRO A 95 0.63 6.62 28.23
C PRO A 95 0.64 5.93 26.87
N LYS A 96 1.25 6.57 25.85
CA LYS A 96 1.27 6.04 24.48
C LYS A 96 1.96 4.67 24.43
N GLU A 97 2.97 4.46 25.28
CA GLU A 97 3.74 3.22 25.37
C GLU A 97 2.90 2.02 25.82
N ASP A 98 1.82 2.27 26.56
CA ASP A 98 0.94 1.23 27.07
C ASP A 98 -0.14 0.84 26.04
N ILE A 99 -0.39 1.69 25.04
CA ILE A 99 -1.37 1.45 23.99
C ILE A 99 -0.79 0.50 22.94
N SER A 100 -1.34 -0.70 22.86
CA SER A 100 -0.87 -1.68 21.87
C SER A 100 -1.15 -1.25 20.44
N SER A 101 -0.38 -1.79 19.50
CA SER A 101 -0.65 -1.63 18.06
C SER A 101 -2.03 -2.15 17.65
N LYS A 102 -2.58 -3.13 18.39
CA LYS A 102 -3.95 -3.63 18.19
C LYS A 102 -4.98 -2.55 18.53
N ALA A 103 -4.82 -1.83 19.64
CA ALA A 103 -5.68 -0.70 19.98
C ALA A 103 -5.63 0.41 18.89
N VAL A 104 -4.43 0.71 18.37
CA VAL A 104 -4.28 1.68 17.26
C VAL A 104 -5.02 1.21 16.01
N LEU A 105 -4.95 -0.07 15.68
CA LEU A 105 -5.69 -0.65 14.56
C LEU A 105 -7.21 -0.61 14.79
N LEU A 106 -7.69 -0.94 15.98
CA LEU A 106 -9.11 -0.86 16.33
C LEU A 106 -9.63 0.58 16.22
N ARG A 107 -8.83 1.56 16.65
CA ARG A 107 -9.12 2.98 16.45
C ARG A 107 -9.21 3.34 14.96
N PHE A 108 -8.33 2.80 14.13
CA PHE A 108 -8.38 3.00 12.68
C PHE A 108 -9.67 2.43 12.10
N ILE A 109 -10.03 1.20 12.47
CA ILE A 109 -11.27 0.54 12.02
C ILE A 109 -12.51 1.34 12.43
N LEU A 110 -12.58 1.81 13.69
CA LEU A 110 -13.69 2.64 14.14
C LEU A 110 -13.82 3.92 13.30
N ASN A 111 -12.72 4.66 13.13
CA ASN A 111 -12.73 5.91 12.35
C ASN A 111 -13.06 5.66 10.88
N LYS A 112 -12.64 4.52 10.31
CA LYS A 112 -13.01 4.09 8.96
C LYS A 112 -14.52 3.86 8.86
N ASN A 113 -15.10 3.13 9.80
CA ASN A 113 -16.54 2.88 9.83
C ASN A 113 -17.34 4.17 10.03
N LEU A 114 -16.90 5.05 10.93
CA LEU A 114 -17.50 6.36 11.16
C LEU A 114 -17.40 7.25 9.91
N TYR A 115 -16.27 7.23 9.19
CA TYR A 115 -16.12 7.94 7.93
C TYR A 115 -17.13 7.45 6.89
N TYR A 116 -17.26 6.13 6.68
CA TYR A 116 -18.23 5.59 5.73
C TYR A 116 -19.69 5.83 6.13
N ALA A 117 -20.00 5.78 7.43
CA ALA A 117 -21.36 6.01 7.93
C ALA A 117 -21.79 7.48 7.82
N THR A 118 -20.85 8.43 7.97
CA THR A 118 -21.17 9.86 8.11
C THR A 118 -20.68 10.74 6.98
N ASN A 119 -19.73 10.25 6.16
CA ASN A 119 -18.97 11.01 5.17
C ASN A 119 -18.30 12.29 5.75
N ASN A 120 -18.00 12.28 7.06
CA ASN A 120 -17.45 13.44 7.75
C ASN A 120 -15.93 13.55 7.55
N GLN A 121 -15.47 14.71 7.06
CA GLN A 121 -14.06 15.00 6.78
C GLN A 121 -13.16 14.94 8.03
N LYS A 122 -13.71 15.12 9.23
CA LYS A 122 -12.98 14.94 10.49
C LYS A 122 -12.35 13.54 10.56
N TYR A 123 -13.11 12.49 10.26
CA TYR A 123 -12.62 11.11 10.33
C TYR A 123 -11.61 10.83 9.22
N ARG A 124 -11.78 11.43 8.04
CA ARG A 124 -10.79 11.36 6.96
C ARG A 124 -9.43 11.93 7.38
N LEU A 125 -9.43 13.08 8.07
CA LEU A 125 -8.20 13.67 8.59
C LEU A 125 -7.55 12.79 9.67
N ILE A 126 -8.35 12.25 10.59
CA ILE A 126 -7.86 11.31 11.61
C ILE A 126 -7.20 10.10 10.95
N LEU A 127 -7.87 9.45 10.01
CA LEU A 127 -7.34 8.30 9.27
C LEU A 127 -6.02 8.64 8.58
N SER A 128 -5.94 9.78 7.89
CA SER A 128 -4.70 10.24 7.23
C SER A 128 -3.51 10.34 8.21
N ASN A 129 -3.75 10.85 9.41
CA ASN A 129 -2.72 11.04 10.44
C ASN A 129 -2.33 9.76 11.19
N MET A 130 -3.06 8.65 10.98
CA MET A 130 -2.77 7.38 11.66
C MET A 130 -1.74 6.51 10.93
N ALA A 131 -1.43 6.79 9.66
CA ALA A 131 -0.59 5.94 8.83
C ALA A 131 0.78 5.63 9.45
N GLU A 132 1.47 6.62 10.02
CA GLU A 132 2.80 6.45 10.60
C GLU A 132 2.77 5.59 11.88
N ASN A 133 1.83 5.86 12.79
CA ASN A 133 1.67 5.06 14.01
C ASN A 133 1.26 3.60 13.68
N LEU A 134 0.46 3.39 12.63
CA LEU A 134 0.12 2.05 12.16
C LEU A 134 1.34 1.33 11.58
N LEU A 135 2.18 2.02 10.81
CA LEU A 135 3.43 1.42 10.34
C LEU A 135 4.36 1.06 11.49
N GLU A 136 4.53 1.94 12.49
CA GLU A 136 5.38 1.69 13.66
C GLU A 136 4.99 0.39 14.37
N GLY A 137 3.70 0.17 14.58
CA GLY A 137 3.18 -1.03 15.25
C GLY A 137 3.22 -2.32 14.43
N PHE A 138 3.26 -2.22 13.09
CA PHE A 138 3.12 -3.37 12.18
C PHE A 138 4.25 -3.46 11.15
N LYS A 139 5.40 -2.82 11.40
CA LYS A 139 6.51 -2.67 10.44
C LYS A 139 7.01 -3.98 9.82
N ASP A 140 6.90 -5.10 10.55
CA ASP A 140 7.36 -6.42 10.11
C ASP A 140 6.19 -7.35 9.70
N ASP A 141 4.93 -6.92 9.87
CA ASP A 141 3.74 -7.68 9.51
C ASP A 141 3.27 -7.34 8.09
N LYS A 142 3.87 -8.03 7.11
CA LYS A 142 3.56 -7.83 5.68
C LYS A 142 2.08 -8.03 5.34
N ILE A 143 1.38 -8.93 6.05
CA ILE A 143 -0.05 -9.15 5.82
C ILE A 143 -0.81 -7.92 6.26
N ARG A 144 -0.54 -7.41 7.46
CA ARG A 144 -1.19 -6.20 7.96
C ARG A 144 -0.90 -4.97 7.11
N LEU A 145 0.35 -4.77 6.71
CA LEU A 145 0.71 -3.64 5.83
C LEU A 145 -0.02 -3.73 4.48
N ALA A 146 -0.21 -4.93 3.94
CA ALA A 146 -0.96 -5.14 2.70
C ALA A 146 -2.48 -4.89 2.88
N GLU A 147 -3.04 -5.22 4.04
CA GLU A 147 -4.43 -4.85 4.40
C GLU A 147 -4.58 -3.34 4.52
N LEU A 148 -3.66 -2.67 5.22
CA LEU A 148 -3.66 -1.21 5.37
C LEU A 148 -3.53 -0.51 4.01
N TYR A 149 -2.67 -0.99 3.11
CA TYR A 149 -2.61 -0.51 1.73
C TYR A 149 -4.00 -0.54 1.05
N LYS A 150 -4.70 -1.68 1.11
CA LYS A 150 -6.04 -1.83 0.52
C LYS A 150 -7.06 -0.91 1.19
N ASP A 151 -7.00 -0.77 2.50
CA ASP A 151 -7.88 0.14 3.24
C ASP A 151 -7.68 1.59 2.80
N TYR A 152 -6.44 2.07 2.68
CA TYR A 152 -6.19 3.44 2.20
C TYR A 152 -6.57 3.66 0.72
N LEU A 153 -6.50 2.61 -0.12
CA LEU A 153 -7.08 2.68 -1.47
C LEU A 153 -8.60 2.85 -1.42
N SER A 154 -9.30 2.06 -0.59
CA SER A 154 -10.75 2.14 -0.44
C SER A 154 -11.24 3.49 0.12
N LEU A 155 -10.36 4.17 0.86
CA LEU A 155 -10.57 5.51 1.40
C LEU A 155 -10.24 6.63 0.40
N ALA A 156 -9.82 6.29 -0.83
CA ALA A 156 -9.33 7.24 -1.83
C ALA A 156 -8.22 8.15 -1.28
N MET A 157 -7.26 7.57 -0.57
CA MET A 157 -6.05 8.21 -0.05
C MET A 157 -4.81 7.62 -0.73
N PRO A 158 -4.56 7.96 -2.00
CA PRO A 158 -3.50 7.33 -2.78
C PRO A 158 -2.09 7.66 -2.28
N ASP A 159 -1.91 8.77 -1.56
CA ASP A 159 -0.67 9.14 -0.88
C ASP A 159 -0.34 8.18 0.28
N LYS A 160 -1.34 7.81 1.08
CA LYS A 160 -1.17 6.82 2.16
C LYS A 160 -1.07 5.40 1.62
N ALA A 161 -1.79 5.08 0.55
CA ALA A 161 -1.60 3.81 -0.14
C ALA A 161 -0.18 3.70 -0.71
N LEU A 162 0.35 4.76 -1.34
CA LEU A 162 1.74 4.82 -1.79
C LEU A 162 2.71 4.57 -0.64
N PHE A 163 2.48 5.17 0.53
CA PHE A 163 3.30 4.98 1.73
C PHE A 163 3.41 3.50 2.12
N PHE A 164 2.30 2.77 2.29
CA PHE A 164 2.36 1.33 2.64
C PHE A 164 2.92 0.46 1.52
N ALA A 165 2.63 0.77 0.25
CA ALA A 165 3.17 0.02 -0.89
C ALA A 165 4.70 0.10 -0.95
N LYS A 166 5.28 1.27 -0.62
CA LYS A 166 6.73 1.46 -0.56
C LYS A 166 7.37 0.61 0.52
N GLU A 167 6.81 0.61 1.73
CA GLU A 167 7.33 -0.19 2.83
C GLU A 167 7.32 -1.68 2.50
N LEU A 168 6.23 -2.18 1.91
CA LEU A 168 6.16 -3.56 1.45
C LEU A 168 7.19 -3.88 0.37
N ALA A 169 7.38 -3.00 -0.62
CA ALA A 169 8.42 -3.17 -1.63
C ALA A 169 9.82 -3.26 -1.00
N ILE A 170 10.13 -2.40 -0.01
CA ILE A 170 11.40 -2.41 0.72
C ILE A 170 11.61 -3.73 1.48
N LEU A 171 10.59 -4.21 2.19
CA LEU A 171 10.66 -5.46 2.94
C LEU A 171 10.95 -6.66 2.02
N TYR A 172 10.21 -6.81 0.92
CA TYR A 172 10.43 -7.92 -0.02
C TYR A 172 11.77 -7.82 -0.75
N LEU A 173 12.24 -6.61 -1.07
CA LEU A 173 13.59 -6.41 -1.64
C LEU A 173 14.68 -6.84 -0.66
N LYS A 174 14.56 -6.50 0.62
CA LYS A 174 15.51 -6.90 1.68
C LYS A 174 15.56 -8.43 1.83
N GLU A 175 14.42 -9.09 1.71
CA GLU A 175 14.30 -10.55 1.73
C GLU A 175 14.72 -11.24 0.43
N LYS A 176 15.03 -10.46 -0.63
CA LYS A 176 15.33 -10.96 -1.99
C LYS A 176 14.17 -11.74 -2.62
N ASP A 177 12.95 -11.51 -2.17
CA ASP A 177 11.73 -12.03 -2.81
C ASP A 177 11.34 -11.10 -3.97
N PHE A 178 12.05 -11.26 -5.08
CA PHE A 178 11.87 -10.40 -6.25
C PHE A 178 10.48 -10.51 -6.89
N LYS A 179 9.81 -11.66 -6.72
CA LYS A 179 8.46 -11.87 -7.25
C LYS A 179 7.46 -10.95 -6.54
N ASN A 180 7.47 -10.93 -5.21
CA ASN A 180 6.59 -10.06 -4.44
C ASN A 180 7.06 -8.60 -4.47
N ALA A 181 8.37 -8.36 -4.45
CA ALA A 181 8.92 -7.02 -4.61
C ALA A 181 8.44 -6.36 -5.91
N LYS A 182 8.43 -7.09 -7.02
CA LYS A 182 7.91 -6.61 -8.31
C LYS A 182 6.44 -6.16 -8.18
N ILE A 183 5.57 -6.98 -7.59
CA ILE A 183 4.14 -6.64 -7.41
C ILE A 183 4.00 -5.33 -6.63
N TRP A 184 4.74 -5.19 -5.54
CA TRP A 184 4.66 -3.99 -4.71
C TRP A 184 5.28 -2.76 -5.38
N LEU A 185 6.36 -2.92 -6.14
CA LEU A 185 6.93 -1.83 -6.95
C LEU A 185 5.98 -1.37 -8.07
N GLU A 186 5.24 -2.27 -8.70
CA GLU A 186 4.18 -1.91 -9.66
C GLU A 186 3.05 -1.13 -8.98
N ASN A 187 2.66 -1.51 -7.76
CA ASN A 187 1.72 -0.74 -6.95
C ASN A 187 2.28 0.64 -6.59
N VAL A 188 3.55 0.74 -6.17
CA VAL A 188 4.23 2.03 -5.94
C VAL A 188 4.17 2.91 -7.18
N TYR A 189 4.56 2.39 -8.35
CA TYR A 189 4.50 3.12 -9.61
C TYR A 189 3.07 3.63 -9.91
N LYS A 190 2.06 2.78 -9.76
CA LYS A 190 0.65 3.13 -10.01
C LYS A 190 0.17 4.24 -9.06
N GLN A 191 0.45 4.14 -7.76
CA GLN A 191 0.01 5.16 -6.80
C GLN A 191 0.81 6.46 -6.92
N ALA A 192 2.10 6.37 -7.25
CA ALA A 192 2.93 7.52 -7.53
C ALA A 192 2.41 8.30 -8.75
N LEU A 193 1.96 7.61 -9.80
CA LEU A 193 1.28 8.26 -10.92
C LEU A 193 -0.04 8.93 -10.52
N ALA A 194 -0.88 8.24 -9.74
CA ALA A 194 -2.15 8.79 -9.27
C ALA A 194 -1.98 10.07 -8.43
N THR A 195 -0.85 10.20 -7.73
CA THR A 195 -0.49 11.37 -6.91
C THR A 195 0.40 12.37 -7.63
N SER A 196 0.67 12.18 -8.93
CA SER A 196 1.66 12.96 -9.71
C SER A 196 3.06 13.02 -9.07
N ASN A 197 3.40 12.06 -8.21
CA ASN A 197 4.70 11.93 -7.59
C ASN A 197 5.67 11.23 -8.56
N PHE A 198 6.13 11.97 -9.57
CA PHE A 198 6.97 11.41 -10.63
C PHE A 198 8.32 10.88 -10.12
N ASP A 199 8.87 11.42 -9.03
CA ASP A 199 10.14 10.96 -8.49
C ASP A 199 10.05 9.55 -7.92
N GLU A 200 8.98 9.26 -7.17
CA GLU A 200 8.74 7.90 -6.66
C GLU A 200 8.38 6.94 -7.80
N ALA A 201 7.66 7.40 -8.83
CA ALA A 201 7.38 6.60 -10.03
C ALA A 201 8.68 6.22 -10.78
N LEU A 202 9.62 7.15 -10.94
CA LEU A 202 10.93 6.91 -11.54
C LEU A 202 11.76 5.91 -10.71
N LYS A 203 11.80 6.07 -9.39
CA LYS A 203 12.50 5.13 -8.48
C LYS A 203 11.94 3.71 -8.62
N ALA A 204 10.62 3.57 -8.60
CA ALA A 204 9.94 2.28 -8.75
C ALA A 204 10.24 1.63 -10.10
N LEU A 205 10.17 2.38 -11.20
CA LEU A 205 10.50 1.87 -12.54
C LEU A 205 11.97 1.44 -12.66
N LYS A 206 12.91 2.21 -12.09
CA LYS A 206 14.32 1.83 -12.07
C LYS A 206 14.55 0.53 -11.29
N ALA A 207 13.89 0.36 -10.15
CA ALA A 207 13.93 -0.89 -9.40
C ALA A 207 13.30 -2.05 -10.19
N LEU A 208 12.16 -1.85 -10.84
CA LEU A 208 11.53 -2.87 -11.71
C LEU A 208 12.43 -3.29 -12.86
N ILE A 209 13.12 -2.33 -13.50
CA ILE A 209 14.10 -2.60 -14.56
C ILE A 209 15.29 -3.41 -14.02
N SER A 210 15.73 -3.17 -12.78
CA SER A 210 16.81 -3.97 -12.19
C SER A 210 16.41 -5.43 -11.95
N ILE A 211 15.12 -5.70 -11.71
CA ILE A 211 14.58 -7.04 -11.53
C ILE A 211 14.31 -7.72 -12.88
N GLU A 212 13.73 -6.98 -13.85
CA GLU A 212 13.41 -7.48 -15.20
C GLU A 212 14.00 -6.57 -16.29
N PRO A 213 15.31 -6.69 -16.60
CA PRO A 213 16.00 -5.78 -17.54
C PRO A 213 15.54 -5.89 -18.99
N THR A 214 14.80 -6.94 -19.33
CA THR A 214 14.26 -7.22 -20.68
C THR A 214 12.85 -6.68 -20.89
N ASN A 215 12.19 -6.21 -19.83
CA ASN A 215 10.81 -5.73 -19.92
C ASN A 215 10.76 -4.32 -20.54
N ILE A 216 10.51 -4.28 -21.85
CA ILE A 216 10.43 -3.06 -22.68
C ILE A 216 9.43 -2.05 -22.12
N THR A 217 8.30 -2.51 -21.56
CA THR A 217 7.23 -1.63 -21.05
C THR A 217 7.72 -0.71 -19.93
N TYR A 218 8.61 -1.18 -19.06
CA TYR A 218 9.15 -0.35 -17.98
C TYR A 218 10.02 0.79 -18.51
N TYR A 219 10.83 0.55 -19.55
CA TYR A 219 11.62 1.61 -20.20
C TYR A 219 10.71 2.60 -20.94
N GLU A 220 9.68 2.12 -21.64
CA GLU A 220 8.75 3.02 -22.33
C GLU A 220 8.01 3.93 -21.33
N ASN A 221 7.61 3.39 -20.19
CA ASN A 221 7.01 4.17 -19.11
C ASN A 221 8.02 5.15 -18.52
N LEU A 222 9.27 4.72 -18.28
CA LEU A 222 10.34 5.58 -17.77
C LEU A 222 10.57 6.80 -18.68
N ALA A 223 10.63 6.60 -19.99
CA ALA A 223 10.75 7.69 -20.96
C ALA A 223 9.55 8.64 -20.92
N LYS A 224 8.31 8.11 -20.80
CA LYS A 224 7.10 8.94 -20.68
C LYS A 224 7.13 9.81 -19.42
N ILE A 225 7.60 9.29 -18.29
CA ILE A 225 7.72 10.08 -17.05
C ILE A 225 8.75 11.20 -17.21
N TYR A 226 9.91 10.91 -17.80
CA TYR A 226 10.91 11.94 -18.08
C TYR A 226 10.36 13.04 -19.00
N ILE A 227 9.59 12.69 -20.03
CA ILE A 227 8.90 13.68 -20.88
C ILE A 227 7.92 14.53 -20.06
N ALA A 228 7.11 13.90 -19.19
CA ALA A 228 6.16 14.62 -18.34
C ALA A 228 6.87 15.60 -17.38
N LYS A 229 8.07 15.23 -16.89
CA LYS A 229 8.95 16.10 -16.11
C LYS A 229 9.72 17.14 -16.93
N LYS A 230 9.57 17.15 -18.27
CA LYS A 230 10.34 17.98 -19.22
C LYS A 230 11.85 17.68 -19.25
N GLU A 231 12.23 16.50 -18.80
CA GLU A 231 13.59 15.95 -18.84
C GLU A 231 13.79 15.23 -20.18
N TYR A 232 13.81 16.01 -21.26
CA TYR A 232 13.77 15.48 -22.63
C TYR A 232 15.04 14.72 -23.03
N LYS A 233 16.20 15.09 -22.47
CA LYS A 233 17.47 14.45 -22.78
C LYS A 233 17.53 13.05 -22.18
N GLU A 234 17.07 12.91 -20.94
CA GLU A 234 16.95 11.66 -20.20
C GLU A 234 15.96 10.74 -20.91
N ALA A 235 14.79 11.25 -21.29
CA ALA A 235 13.81 10.50 -22.07
C ALA A 235 14.37 10.00 -23.42
N SER A 236 15.11 10.87 -24.13
CA SER A 236 15.78 10.51 -25.38
C SER A 236 16.79 9.37 -25.16
N ASN A 237 17.61 9.45 -24.11
CA ASN A 237 18.56 8.40 -23.75
C ASN A 237 17.87 7.06 -23.46
N ILE A 238 16.72 7.06 -22.78
CA ILE A 238 15.95 5.83 -22.55
C ILE A 238 15.45 5.22 -23.87
N TYR A 239 15.00 6.04 -24.82
CA TYR A 239 14.63 5.54 -26.14
C TYR A 239 15.83 5.00 -26.92
N LEU A 240 17.03 5.57 -26.76
CA LEU A 240 18.24 5.01 -27.36
C LEU A 240 18.60 3.64 -26.76
N GLN A 241 18.49 3.48 -25.43
CA GLN A 241 18.66 2.17 -24.79
C GLN A 241 17.64 1.14 -25.29
N LEU A 242 16.38 1.56 -25.50
CA LEU A 242 15.35 0.73 -26.10
C LEU A 242 15.68 0.32 -27.54
N ALA A 243 16.27 1.22 -28.33
CA ALA A 243 16.68 0.95 -29.69
C ALA A 243 17.80 -0.12 -29.77
N GLU A 244 18.68 -0.16 -28.78
CA GLU A 244 19.72 -1.20 -28.65
C GLU A 244 19.15 -2.56 -28.25
N LYS A 245 18.10 -2.57 -27.41
CA LYS A 245 17.46 -3.79 -26.91
C LYS A 245 16.51 -4.44 -27.91
N ASP A 246 15.74 -3.64 -28.66
CA ASP A 246 14.79 -4.14 -29.65
C ASP A 246 15.23 -3.75 -31.06
N ILE A 247 16.03 -4.62 -31.68
CA ILE A 247 16.57 -4.42 -33.04
C ILE A 247 15.44 -4.24 -34.06
N THR A 248 14.31 -4.93 -33.87
CA THR A 248 13.17 -4.86 -34.80
C THR A 248 12.50 -3.48 -34.77
N LYS A 249 12.46 -2.84 -33.58
CA LYS A 249 11.92 -1.50 -33.39
C LYS A 249 12.99 -0.41 -33.27
N ARG A 250 14.25 -0.73 -33.57
CA ARG A 250 15.39 0.20 -33.43
C ARG A 250 15.14 1.53 -34.12
N LYS A 251 14.68 1.49 -35.38
CA LYS A 251 14.31 2.69 -36.15
C LYS A 251 13.23 3.51 -35.43
N ILE A 252 12.18 2.86 -34.94
CA ILE A 252 11.06 3.50 -34.25
C ILE A 252 11.54 4.21 -32.99
N TYR A 253 12.39 3.56 -32.19
CA TYR A 253 12.90 4.13 -30.95
C TYR A 253 13.88 5.27 -31.19
N ILE A 254 14.73 5.22 -32.22
CA ILE A 254 15.57 6.36 -32.60
C ILE A 254 14.72 7.56 -33.03
N ILE A 255 13.65 7.33 -33.81
CA ILE A 255 12.73 8.41 -34.18
C ILE A 255 12.04 9.00 -32.93
N LYS A 256 11.62 8.17 -31.97
CA LYS A 256 11.09 8.65 -30.68
C LYS A 256 12.13 9.48 -29.92
N ALA A 257 13.39 9.05 -29.87
CA ALA A 257 14.49 9.77 -29.23
C ALA A 257 14.70 11.16 -29.87
N ILE A 258 14.75 11.24 -31.20
CA ILE A 258 14.89 12.50 -31.95
C ILE A 258 13.70 13.41 -31.70
N LYS A 259 12.46 12.90 -31.83
CA LYS A 259 11.24 13.69 -31.61
C LYS A 259 11.16 14.22 -30.18
N THR A 260 11.61 13.43 -29.20
CA THR A 260 11.65 13.84 -27.80
C THR A 260 12.59 15.02 -27.59
N LEU A 261 13.77 15.01 -28.21
CA LEU A 261 14.69 16.16 -28.20
C LEU A 261 14.07 17.38 -28.89
N GLN A 262 13.38 17.20 -30.02
CA GLN A 262 12.67 18.29 -30.69
C GLN A 262 11.58 18.91 -29.78
N SER A 263 10.82 18.09 -29.05
CA SER A 263 9.83 18.57 -28.09
C SER A 263 10.44 19.38 -26.94
N GLY A 264 11.70 19.10 -26.60
CA GLY A 264 12.48 19.88 -25.64
C GLY A 264 13.22 21.09 -26.21
N ASN A 265 12.96 21.46 -27.48
CA ASN A 265 13.68 22.49 -28.23
C ASN A 265 15.20 22.22 -28.34
N MET A 266 15.63 20.97 -28.18
CA MET A 266 17.02 20.54 -28.32
C MET A 266 17.31 20.18 -29.78
N LEU A 267 17.05 21.13 -30.69
CA LEU A 267 17.06 20.87 -32.13
C LEU A 267 18.45 20.47 -32.65
N SER A 268 19.52 21.07 -32.11
CA SER A 268 20.89 20.69 -32.48
C SER A 268 21.19 19.23 -32.11
N ASP A 269 20.89 18.81 -30.88
CA ASP A 269 21.09 17.42 -30.43
C ASP A 269 20.25 16.44 -31.26
N ALA A 270 19.02 16.82 -31.60
CA ALA A 270 18.15 16.04 -32.47
C ALA A 270 18.76 15.84 -33.87
N ALA A 271 19.31 16.91 -34.47
CA ALA A 271 19.97 16.85 -35.77
C ALA A 271 21.26 16.01 -35.74
N GLU A 272 22.07 16.14 -34.69
CA GLU A 272 23.27 15.30 -34.52
C GLU A 272 22.91 13.82 -34.39
N LEU A 273 21.88 13.51 -33.59
CA LEU A 273 21.41 12.14 -33.42
C LEU A 273 20.84 11.57 -34.73
N ALA A 274 20.07 12.37 -35.47
CA ALA A 274 19.57 12.02 -36.79
C ALA A 274 20.73 11.74 -37.76
N LYS A 275 21.76 12.59 -37.77
CA LYS A 275 22.94 12.47 -38.64
C LYS A 275 23.67 11.15 -38.43
N ARG A 276 23.91 10.78 -37.18
CA ARG A 276 24.58 9.51 -36.82
C ARG A 276 23.80 8.27 -37.25
N ASN A 277 22.48 8.39 -37.43
CA ASN A 277 21.60 7.26 -37.74
C ASN A 277 20.97 7.35 -39.15
N GLU A 278 21.41 8.26 -40.02
CA GLU A 278 20.79 8.53 -41.33
C GLU A 278 20.52 7.27 -42.14
N LYS A 279 21.53 6.41 -42.30
CA LYS A 279 21.42 5.19 -43.12
C LYS A 279 20.33 4.23 -42.65
N LEU A 280 20.07 4.20 -41.34
CA LEU A 280 19.01 3.38 -40.73
C LEU A 280 17.64 4.06 -40.83
N LEU A 281 17.61 5.39 -40.90
CA LEU A 281 16.38 6.16 -40.91
C LEU A 281 15.81 6.30 -42.32
N ILE A 282 16.64 6.56 -43.32
CA ILE A 282 16.21 6.97 -44.66
C ILE A 282 15.86 5.80 -45.59
N HIS A 283 14.62 5.31 -45.50
CA HIS A 283 14.15 4.21 -46.37
C HIS A 283 13.08 4.64 -47.37
N ASN A 284 12.34 5.71 -47.07
CA ASN A 284 11.28 6.20 -47.94
C ASN A 284 11.25 7.73 -47.98
N LYS A 285 10.37 8.27 -48.82
CA LYS A 285 10.20 9.72 -48.99
C LYS A 285 9.84 10.44 -47.68
N ALA A 286 9.03 9.82 -46.83
CA ALA A 286 8.62 10.43 -45.56
C ALA A 286 9.79 10.55 -44.58
N ASP A 287 10.66 9.54 -44.50
CA ASP A 287 11.88 9.59 -43.71
C ASP A 287 12.83 10.69 -44.22
N PHE A 288 13.00 10.78 -45.54
CA PHE A 288 13.78 11.83 -46.18
C PHE A 288 13.24 13.23 -45.83
N GLU A 289 11.94 13.46 -45.99
CA GLU A 289 11.29 14.74 -45.67
C GLU A 289 11.42 15.09 -44.18
N PHE A 290 11.28 14.12 -43.28
CA PHE A 290 11.44 14.31 -41.85
C PHE A 290 12.86 14.80 -41.51
N LEU A 291 13.89 14.12 -42.02
CA LEU A 291 15.29 14.48 -41.78
C LEU A 291 15.67 15.81 -42.43
N MET A 292 15.22 16.06 -43.67
CA MET A 292 15.44 17.33 -44.37
C MET A 292 14.86 18.52 -43.60
N LYS A 293 13.62 18.40 -43.12
CA LYS A 293 12.98 19.45 -42.31
C LYS A 293 13.77 19.73 -41.05
N LEU A 294 14.26 18.69 -40.36
CA LEU A 294 15.08 18.84 -39.16
C LEU A 294 16.40 19.57 -39.44
N TYR A 295 17.12 19.21 -40.51
CA TYR A 295 18.39 19.85 -40.85
C TYR A 295 18.24 21.30 -41.31
N ILE A 296 17.20 21.59 -42.10
CA ILE A 296 16.89 22.96 -42.52
C ILE A 296 16.53 23.81 -41.29
N ALA A 297 15.65 23.29 -40.41
CA ALA A 297 15.23 24.01 -39.20
C ALA A 297 16.38 24.29 -38.22
N THR A 298 17.47 23.51 -38.29
CA THR A 298 18.66 23.68 -37.45
C THR A 298 19.79 24.45 -38.14
N GLY A 299 19.59 24.90 -39.39
CA GLY A 299 20.62 25.58 -40.18
C GLY A 299 21.77 24.66 -40.61
N LYS A 300 21.65 23.34 -40.42
CA LYS A 300 22.64 22.32 -40.80
C LYS A 300 22.54 22.00 -42.30
N LEU A 301 22.74 23.02 -43.15
CA LEU A 301 22.55 22.92 -44.61
C LEU A 301 23.44 21.86 -45.26
N GLU A 302 24.66 21.65 -44.73
CA GLU A 302 25.54 20.59 -45.24
C GLU A 302 24.95 19.20 -45.01
N TYR A 303 24.31 18.95 -43.85
CA TYR A 303 23.64 17.67 -43.59
C TYR A 303 22.46 17.46 -44.53
N ALA A 304 21.69 18.51 -44.81
CA ALA A 304 20.59 18.47 -45.77
C ALA A 304 21.08 18.14 -47.20
N LYS A 305 22.18 18.77 -47.64
CA LYS A 305 22.79 18.52 -48.95
C LYS A 305 23.28 17.08 -49.07
N GLU A 306 24.02 16.58 -48.08
CA GLU A 306 24.50 15.20 -48.05
C GLU A 306 23.35 14.19 -48.08
N LEU A 307 22.28 14.46 -47.32
CA LEU A 307 21.10 13.62 -47.27
C LEU A 307 20.39 13.53 -48.63
N ALA A 308 20.26 14.65 -49.35
CA ALA A 308 19.67 14.68 -50.68
C ALA A 308 20.46 13.83 -51.69
N ILE A 309 21.80 13.92 -51.64
CA ILE A 309 22.68 13.10 -52.47
C ILE A 309 22.51 11.61 -52.12
N MET A 310 22.46 11.28 -50.83
CA MET A 310 22.30 9.90 -50.36
C MET A 310 20.96 9.30 -50.82
N TYR A 311 19.86 10.04 -50.65
CA TYR A 311 18.52 9.60 -51.06
C TYR A 311 18.43 9.42 -52.58
N GLY A 312 18.93 10.39 -53.36
CA GLY A 312 18.94 10.34 -54.82
C GLY A 312 19.65 9.10 -55.37
N LYS A 313 20.80 8.73 -54.78
CA LYS A 313 21.51 7.49 -55.14
C LYS A 313 20.70 6.24 -54.82
N SER A 314 20.03 6.19 -53.66
CA SER A 314 19.24 5.03 -53.25
C SER A 314 18.02 4.79 -54.14
N VAL A 315 17.34 5.86 -54.58
CA VAL A 315 16.16 5.78 -55.46
C VAL A 315 16.55 5.57 -56.92
N GLY A 316 17.67 6.14 -57.36
CA GLY A 316 18.19 5.97 -58.73
C GLY A 316 18.72 4.56 -59.02
N ALA A 317 19.21 3.83 -58.01
CA ALA A 317 19.67 2.45 -58.15
C ALA A 317 18.55 1.39 -58.26
N LEU A 318 17.29 1.81 -58.07
CA LEU A 318 16.09 0.94 -58.12
C LEU A 318 15.28 1.12 -59.42
N LYS A 319 15.78 1.91 -60.39
CA LYS A 319 15.21 2.12 -61.72
C LYS A 319 16.05 1.46 -62.79
#